data_AF-A0AAV7FLM8-F1
#
_entry.id   AF-A0AAV7FLM8-F1
#
_cell.length_a   1.000
_cell.length_b   1.000
_cell.length_c   1.000
_cell.angle_alpha   90.00
_cell.angle_beta   90.00
_cell.angle_gamma   90.00
#
_symmetry.space_group_name_H-M   'P 1'
#
loop_
_entity.id
_entity.type
_entity.pdbx_description
1 polymer ?
#
loop_
_entity_poly.entity_id
_entity_poly.type
_entity_poly.pdbx_seq_one_letter_code
_entity_poly.pdbx_strand_id
1 'polypeptide(L)'
;MEFERRKAETLASLVAPWPDKSPKGSVDAAIAPLLDAINLHSSFFTTSSCSGRISILRQPGESPKPNHNEDKICPRKSKKKAGGGGWIFVSHEPVDPEVVVDLLFKSPATLSTVEMEEAEGGTLVFRFEPLIVAVECKDVMAAQELVATAIACGFRESGELNSLHLHF
;
A
#
# COMPACT_ATOMS: atom_id res chain seq x y z
N MET A 1 19.35 -20.28 14.75
CA MET A 1 19.82 -19.11 15.52
C MET A 1 19.54 -17.80 14.79
N GLU A 2 19.86 -17.69 13.50
CA GLU A 2 19.63 -16.44 12.74
C GLU A 2 18.12 -16.09 12.61
N PHE A 3 17.28 -17.09 12.34
CA PHE A 3 15.82 -16.92 12.23
C PHE A 3 15.20 -16.45 13.55
N GLU A 4 15.56 -17.10 14.66
CA GLU A 4 15.03 -16.79 15.98
C GLU A 4 15.42 -15.38 16.43
N ARG A 5 16.62 -14.93 16.08
CA ARG A 5 17.08 -13.55 16.28
C ARG A 5 16.21 -12.55 15.50
N ARG A 6 16.02 -12.76 14.19
CA ARG A 6 15.20 -11.87 13.34
C ARG A 6 13.74 -11.85 13.77
N LYS A 7 13.19 -13.01 14.18
CA LYS A 7 11.86 -13.12 14.75
C LYS A 7 11.72 -12.26 16.00
N ALA A 8 12.64 -12.42 16.97
CA ALA A 8 12.61 -11.65 18.20
C ALA A 8 12.69 -10.13 17.94
N GLU A 9 13.58 -9.70 17.05
CA GLU A 9 13.72 -8.29 16.67
C GLU A 9 12.46 -7.73 15.99
N THR A 10 11.86 -8.49 15.07
CA THR A 10 10.66 -8.05 14.36
C THR A 10 9.46 -7.94 15.30
N LEU A 11 9.24 -8.94 16.16
CA LEU A 11 8.16 -8.90 17.14
C LEU A 11 8.33 -7.75 18.15
N ALA A 12 9.56 -7.50 18.60
CA ALA A 12 9.84 -6.35 19.45
C ALA A 12 9.51 -5.02 18.74
N SER A 13 9.77 -4.91 17.43
CA SER A 13 9.41 -3.73 16.64
C SER A 13 7.91 -3.56 16.45
N LEU A 14 7.14 -4.66 16.35
CA LEU A 14 5.68 -4.60 16.18
C LEU A 14 4.95 -4.15 17.45
N VAL A 15 5.52 -4.43 18.63
CA VAL A 15 4.96 -4.06 19.94
C VAL A 15 5.52 -2.71 20.44
N ALA A 16 6.47 -2.12 19.71
CA ALA A 16 7.08 -0.87 20.11
C ALA A 16 6.04 0.28 20.11
N PRO A 17 6.16 1.27 21.01
CA PRO A 17 5.25 2.42 21.08
C PRO A 17 5.41 3.40 19.91
N TRP A 18 6.37 3.14 19.01
CA TRP A 18 6.65 3.97 17.85
C TRP A 18 5.84 3.47 16.65
N PRO A 19 5.46 4.35 15.72
CA PRO A 19 4.74 3.94 14.53
C PRO A 19 5.51 2.87 13.77
N ASP A 20 4.80 1.86 13.26
CA ASP A 20 5.41 0.87 12.38
C ASP A 20 5.92 1.52 11.08
N LYS A 21 6.63 0.75 10.27
CA LYS A 21 7.22 1.27 9.02
C LYS A 21 6.20 1.46 7.89
N SER A 22 4.93 1.13 8.11
CA SER A 22 3.89 1.30 7.09
C SER A 22 3.50 2.77 6.98
N PRO A 23 2.91 3.22 5.85
CA PRO A 23 2.35 4.56 5.73
C PRO A 23 1.28 4.89 6.79
N LYS A 24 0.60 3.87 7.34
CA LYS A 24 -0.39 4.00 8.40
C LYS A 24 0.27 4.19 9.77
N GLY A 25 1.47 3.64 9.97
CA GLY A 25 2.20 3.70 11.23
C GLY A 25 1.64 2.79 12.31
N SER A 26 0.73 1.88 11.99
CA SER A 26 0.17 0.92 12.94
C SER A 26 -0.39 -0.30 12.23
N VAL A 27 -0.32 -1.45 12.89
CA VAL A 27 -0.98 -2.69 12.44
C VAL A 27 -2.49 -2.47 12.31
N ASP A 28 -3.08 -3.00 11.24
CA ASP A 28 -4.52 -2.99 11.04
C ASP A 28 -5.24 -3.90 12.04
N ALA A 29 -6.13 -3.31 12.85
CA ALA A 29 -6.85 -4.02 13.92
C ALA A 29 -7.63 -5.24 13.40
N ALA A 30 -8.17 -5.17 12.18
CA ALA A 30 -8.93 -6.24 11.54
C ALA A 30 -8.12 -7.54 11.33
N ILE A 31 -6.78 -7.45 11.20
CA ILE A 31 -5.91 -8.61 10.98
C ILE A 31 -4.99 -8.91 12.15
N ALA A 32 -4.95 -8.08 13.20
CA ALA A 32 -4.13 -8.32 14.38
C ALA A 32 -4.27 -9.74 14.96
N PRO A 33 -5.49 -10.32 15.11
CA PRO A 33 -5.64 -11.70 15.60
C PRO A 33 -4.99 -12.75 14.69
N LEU A 34 -5.01 -12.54 13.37
CA LEU A 34 -4.37 -13.44 12.41
C LEU A 34 -2.84 -13.34 12.52
N LEU A 35 -2.31 -12.12 12.62
CA LEU A 35 -0.86 -11.91 12.78
C LEU A 35 -0.36 -12.53 14.09
N ASP A 36 -1.09 -12.36 15.19
CA ASP A 36 -0.77 -12.96 16.47
C ASP A 36 -0.73 -14.50 16.39
N ALA A 37 -1.73 -15.11 15.74
CA ALA A 37 -1.79 -16.54 15.54
C ALA A 37 -0.59 -17.08 14.73
N ILE A 38 -0.19 -16.39 13.66
CA ILE A 38 0.99 -16.75 12.86
C ILE A 38 2.27 -16.59 13.71
N ASN A 39 2.39 -15.49 14.45
CA ASN A 39 3.57 -15.17 15.24
C ASN A 39 3.79 -16.11 16.44
N LEU A 40 2.72 -16.74 16.93
CA LEU A 40 2.81 -17.76 17.98
C LEU A 40 3.54 -19.04 17.50
N HIS A 41 3.53 -19.31 16.19
CA HIS A 41 4.13 -20.52 15.63
C HIS A 41 5.67 -20.43 15.59
N SER A 42 6.37 -21.47 16.03
CA SER A 42 7.85 -21.44 16.16
C SER A 42 8.60 -21.28 14.83
N SER A 43 7.97 -21.63 13.70
CA SER A 43 8.58 -21.57 12.37
C SER A 43 8.21 -20.32 11.55
N PHE A 44 7.39 -19.40 12.08
CA PHE A 44 6.89 -18.24 11.33
C PHE A 44 7.05 -16.94 12.12
N PHE A 45 7.22 -15.83 11.41
CA PHE A 45 6.86 -14.51 11.94
C PHE A 45 6.43 -13.58 10.81
N THR A 46 5.51 -12.67 11.12
CA THR A 46 4.97 -11.69 10.19
C THR A 46 5.88 -10.48 10.10
N THR A 47 6.00 -9.93 8.91
CA THR A 47 6.70 -8.65 8.65
C THR A 47 5.66 -7.63 8.15
N SER A 48 5.93 -6.89 7.08
CA SER A 48 4.99 -5.94 6.47
C SER A 48 3.66 -6.62 6.11
N SER A 49 2.55 -6.19 6.71
CA SER A 49 1.22 -6.75 6.48
C SER A 49 0.17 -5.64 6.42
N CYS A 50 -0.91 -5.84 5.66
CA CYS A 50 -1.99 -4.88 5.42
C CYS A 50 -3.32 -5.62 5.33
N SER A 51 -4.38 -5.14 5.98
CA SER A 51 -5.73 -5.75 5.95
C SER A 51 -6.44 -5.65 4.60
N GLY A 52 -5.81 -4.99 3.63
CA GLY A 52 -6.43 -4.53 2.40
C GLY A 52 -6.86 -3.07 2.53
N ARG A 53 -6.98 -2.40 1.38
CA ARG A 53 -7.33 -0.98 1.33
C ARG A 53 -8.10 -0.63 0.08
N ILE A 54 -8.95 0.37 0.18
CA ILE A 54 -9.43 1.14 -0.97
C ILE A 54 -8.65 2.44 -1.07
N SER A 55 -8.40 2.89 -2.29
CA SER A 55 -7.66 4.11 -2.53
C SER A 55 -8.09 4.82 -3.80
N ILE A 56 -7.89 6.14 -3.81
CA ILE A 56 -8.06 6.99 -4.99
C ILE A 56 -6.73 7.70 -5.21
N LEU A 57 -6.14 7.48 -6.37
CA LEU A 57 -4.89 8.12 -6.77
C LEU A 57 -5.11 8.98 -8.01
N ARG A 58 -4.53 10.18 -8.02
CA ARG A 58 -4.48 11.02 -9.23
C ARG A 58 -3.21 10.73 -10.00
N GLN A 59 -3.31 9.98 -11.09
CA GLN A 59 -2.17 9.78 -11.99
C GLN A 59 -2.05 10.98 -12.95
N PRO A 60 -0.81 11.45 -13.22
CA PRO A 60 -0.59 12.49 -14.23
C PRO A 60 -1.18 12.03 -15.57
N GLY A 61 -1.85 12.92 -16.29
CA GLY A 61 -2.29 12.62 -17.65
C GLY A 61 -1.08 12.34 -18.54
N GLU A 62 -1.25 11.49 -19.56
CA GLU A 62 -0.22 11.36 -20.59
C GLU A 62 0.02 12.74 -21.21
N SER A 63 1.21 13.31 -21.00
CA SER A 63 1.58 14.53 -21.71
C SER A 63 1.53 14.24 -23.22
N PRO A 64 0.92 15.10 -24.04
CA PRO A 64 1.00 14.97 -25.49
C PRO A 64 2.48 14.82 -25.87
N LYS A 65 2.81 13.78 -26.66
CA LYS A 65 4.17 13.62 -27.19
C LYS A 65 4.56 14.94 -27.84
N PRO A 66 5.74 15.52 -27.53
CA PRO A 66 6.14 16.78 -28.13
C PRO A 66 6.15 16.58 -29.65
N ASN A 67 5.30 17.32 -30.36
CA ASN A 67 5.45 17.47 -31.79
C ASN A 67 6.84 18.07 -32.03
N HIS A 68 7.61 17.42 -32.89
CA HIS A 68 8.98 17.82 -33.26
C HIS A 68 8.93 19.06 -34.18
N ASN A 69 8.34 20.13 -33.72
CA ASN A 69 8.48 21.46 -34.31
C ASN A 69 8.00 22.45 -33.25
N GLU A 70 8.68 23.58 -33.13
CA GLU A 70 8.39 24.76 -32.30
C GLU A 70 9.48 25.03 -31.24
N ASP A 71 10.11 26.19 -31.44
CA ASP A 71 11.33 26.66 -30.81
C ASP A 71 11.18 27.00 -29.32
N LYS A 72 12.31 26.86 -28.64
CA LYS A 72 12.53 27.01 -27.20
C LYS A 72 12.01 28.34 -26.63
N ILE A 73 11.05 28.26 -25.69
CA ILE A 73 11.03 29.12 -24.49
C ILE A 73 10.68 28.24 -23.29
N CYS A 74 11.59 28.18 -22.32
CA CYS A 74 11.56 27.29 -21.15
C CYS A 74 10.44 27.65 -20.15
N PRO A 75 9.57 26.71 -19.73
CA PRO A 75 8.97 26.76 -18.41
C PRO A 75 9.82 25.97 -17.39
N ARG A 76 9.79 26.46 -16.16
CA ARG A 76 10.59 26.04 -15.01
C ARG A 76 10.50 24.52 -14.79
N LYS A 77 11.65 23.87 -14.64
CA LYS A 77 11.75 22.46 -14.20
C LYS A 77 11.21 22.35 -12.76
N SER A 78 9.91 22.13 -12.60
CA SER A 78 9.39 21.58 -11.35
C SER A 78 10.05 20.22 -11.15
N LYS A 79 10.62 19.99 -9.96
CA LYS A 79 11.21 18.71 -9.57
C LYS A 79 10.16 17.63 -9.81
N LYS A 80 10.35 16.80 -10.85
CA LYS A 80 9.55 15.61 -11.09
C LYS A 80 9.69 14.72 -9.85
N LYS A 81 8.75 14.81 -8.90
CA LYS A 81 8.48 13.68 -8.01
C LYS A 81 8.27 12.48 -8.94
N ALA A 82 8.92 11.36 -8.64
CA ALA A 82 8.80 10.13 -9.43
C ALA A 82 7.34 9.94 -9.85
N GLY A 83 7.09 9.68 -11.14
CA GLY A 83 5.80 9.88 -11.83
C GLY A 83 4.60 9.05 -11.36
N GLY A 84 4.59 8.58 -10.10
CA GLY A 84 3.42 8.10 -9.41
C GLY A 84 2.57 9.29 -8.94
N GLY A 85 1.28 9.18 -9.20
CA GLY A 85 0.28 10.14 -8.76
C GLY A 85 0.27 10.48 -7.27
N GLY A 86 -0.53 11.48 -6.90
CA GLY A 86 -0.83 11.80 -5.51
C GLY A 86 -1.98 10.95 -4.97
N TRP A 87 -1.90 10.53 -3.71
CA TRP A 87 -3.03 9.91 -3.01
C TRP A 87 -4.07 10.97 -2.68
N ILE A 88 -5.31 10.77 -3.11
CA ILE A 88 -6.47 11.60 -2.75
C ILE A 88 -7.22 10.99 -1.57
N PHE A 89 -7.32 9.66 -1.57
CA PHE A 89 -8.07 8.93 -0.55
C PHE A 89 -7.42 7.57 -0.26
N VAL A 90 -7.43 7.15 1.00
CA VAL A 90 -7.05 5.81 1.46
C VAL A 90 -7.94 5.43 2.63
N SER A 91 -8.45 4.20 2.62
CA SER A 91 -9.08 3.59 3.78
C SER A 91 -8.73 2.11 3.87
N HIS A 92 -8.43 1.65 5.08
CA HIS A 92 -8.27 0.23 5.43
C HIS A 92 -9.57 -0.39 5.97
N GLU A 93 -10.60 0.43 6.13
CA GLU A 93 -11.93 0.04 6.62
C GLU A 93 -12.99 0.24 5.52
N PRO A 94 -14.15 -0.44 5.60
CA PRO A 94 -15.30 -0.15 4.76
C PRO A 94 -15.65 1.34 4.80
N VAL A 95 -15.96 1.91 3.63
CA VAL A 95 -16.27 3.33 3.47
C VAL A 95 -17.67 3.47 2.90
N ASP A 96 -18.44 4.40 3.46
CA ASP A 96 -19.72 4.81 2.90
C ASP A 96 -19.51 5.39 1.49
N PRO A 97 -20.13 4.82 0.44
CA PRO A 97 -20.00 5.32 -0.92
C PRO A 97 -20.29 6.81 -1.06
N GLU A 98 -21.20 7.38 -0.24
CA GLU A 98 -21.52 8.80 -0.29
C GLU A 98 -20.33 9.69 0.07
N VAL A 99 -19.45 9.25 0.98
CA VAL A 99 -18.21 9.97 1.32
C VAL A 99 -17.28 10.05 0.11
N VAL A 100 -17.21 8.98 -0.69
CA VAL A 100 -16.39 8.92 -1.90
C VAL A 100 -17.00 9.77 -3.01
N VAL A 101 -18.31 9.70 -3.21
CA VAL A 101 -19.04 10.53 -4.19
C VAL A 101 -18.86 12.01 -3.85
N ASP A 102 -19.04 12.36 -2.58
CA ASP A 102 -18.85 13.71 -2.08
C ASP A 102 -17.42 14.22 -2.31
N LEU A 103 -16.42 13.40 -2.02
CA LEU A 103 -15.01 13.74 -2.24
C LEU A 103 -14.68 13.99 -3.72
N LEU A 104 -15.31 13.23 -4.62
CA LEU A 104 -15.01 13.26 -6.05
C LEU A 104 -15.81 14.30 -6.83
N PHE A 105 -17.05 14.60 -6.42
CA PHE A 105 -18.02 15.31 -7.25
C PHE A 105 -18.67 16.52 -6.57
N LYS A 106 -18.29 16.89 -5.34
CA LYS A 106 -18.80 18.12 -4.73
C LYS A 106 -18.42 19.34 -5.58
N SER A 107 -19.43 20.16 -5.83
CA SER A 107 -19.39 21.27 -6.78
C SER A 107 -18.32 22.31 -6.41
N PRO A 108 -17.59 22.91 -7.38
CA PRO A 108 -16.55 23.91 -7.17
C PRO A 108 -17.03 25.26 -6.60
N ALA A 109 -18.32 25.40 -6.24
CA ALA A 109 -18.86 26.62 -5.62
C ALA A 109 -18.18 27.00 -4.28
N THR A 110 -17.35 26.13 -3.72
CA THR A 110 -16.58 26.34 -2.47
C THR A 110 -15.06 26.27 -2.64
N LEU A 111 -14.54 26.05 -3.86
CA LEU A 111 -13.10 25.91 -4.09
C LEU A 111 -12.45 27.25 -4.43
N SER A 112 -11.29 27.50 -3.82
CA SER A 112 -10.45 28.65 -4.14
C SER A 112 -9.80 28.48 -5.53
N THR A 113 -9.44 29.59 -6.18
CA THR A 113 -8.79 29.58 -7.51
C THR A 113 -7.50 28.75 -7.56
N VAL A 114 -6.87 28.49 -6.40
CA VAL A 114 -5.64 27.70 -6.25
C VAL A 114 -5.94 26.18 -6.33
N GLU A 115 -7.08 25.74 -5.83
CA GLU A 115 -7.50 24.33 -5.87
C GLU A 115 -7.99 23.91 -7.27
N MET A 116 -8.42 24.89 -8.08
CA MET A 116 -8.79 24.68 -9.47
C MET A 116 -7.58 24.37 -10.36
N GLU A 117 -6.43 25.02 -10.15
CA GLU A 117 -5.21 24.78 -10.94
C GLU A 117 -4.57 23.40 -10.65
N GLU A 118 -4.72 22.87 -9.43
CA GLU A 118 -4.26 21.50 -9.07
C GLU A 118 -5.26 20.40 -9.49
N ALA A 119 -6.51 20.77 -9.77
CA ALA A 119 -7.56 19.89 -10.26
C ALA A 119 -7.55 19.72 -11.80
N GLU A 120 -6.81 20.55 -12.52
CA GLU A 120 -6.73 20.48 -13.98
C GLU A 120 -5.80 19.37 -14.46
N GLY A 121 -6.42 18.22 -14.79
CA GLY A 121 -5.80 17.17 -15.59
C GLY A 121 -5.32 15.94 -14.80
N GLY A 122 -5.40 14.79 -15.45
CA GLY A 122 -5.01 13.49 -14.92
C GLY A 122 -6.15 12.49 -14.80
N THR A 123 -5.79 11.22 -14.69
CA THR A 123 -6.74 10.11 -14.53
C THR A 123 -6.85 9.78 -13.05
N LEU A 124 -8.07 9.73 -12.52
CA LEU A 124 -8.34 9.20 -11.19
C LEU A 124 -8.43 7.68 -11.27
N VAL A 125 -7.67 6.99 -10.42
CA VAL A 125 -7.70 5.54 -10.30
C VAL A 125 -8.30 5.18 -8.95
N PHE A 126 -9.50 4.60 -8.98
CA PHE A 126 -10.08 3.91 -7.83
C PHE A 126 -9.52 2.49 -7.79
N ARG A 127 -8.81 2.13 -6.71
CA ARG A 127 -8.15 0.83 -6.56
C ARG A 127 -8.58 0.15 -5.27
N PHE A 128 -8.92 -1.13 -5.39
CA PHE A 128 -8.97 -2.06 -4.27
C PHE A 128 -7.68 -2.89 -4.25
N GLU A 129 -7.03 -2.95 -3.10
CA GLU A 129 -5.92 -3.86 -2.83
C GLU A 129 -6.35 -4.86 -1.75
N PRO A 130 -6.23 -6.17 -2.00
CA PRO A 130 -6.63 -7.18 -1.02
C PRO A 130 -5.69 -7.20 0.19
N LEU A 131 -6.06 -7.98 1.20
CA LEU A 131 -5.20 -8.38 2.31
C LEU A 131 -3.86 -8.92 1.79
N ILE A 132 -2.77 -8.42 2.36
CA ILE A 132 -1.42 -8.94 2.13
C ILE A 132 -0.77 -9.22 3.48
N VAL A 133 -0.25 -10.43 3.67
CA VAL A 133 0.53 -10.82 4.85
C VAL A 133 1.88 -11.35 4.38
N ALA A 134 2.96 -10.64 4.71
CA ALA A 134 4.30 -11.15 4.45
C ALA A 134 4.80 -11.93 5.67
N VAL A 135 5.14 -13.21 5.47
CA VAL A 135 5.61 -14.10 6.53
C VAL A 135 7.02 -14.58 6.20
N GLU A 136 7.95 -14.37 7.11
CA GLU A 136 9.25 -15.02 7.05
C GLU A 136 9.15 -16.40 7.69
N CYS A 137 9.61 -17.41 6.95
CA CYS A 137 9.56 -18.81 7.35
C CYS A 137 10.95 -19.30 7.74
N LYS A 138 11.01 -20.22 8.71
CA LYS A 138 12.26 -20.78 9.22
C LYS A 138 13.09 -21.49 8.15
N ASP A 139 12.40 -22.20 7.26
CA ASP A 139 12.98 -22.94 6.15
C ASP A 139 11.95 -23.10 5.02
N VAL A 140 12.39 -23.67 3.90
CA VAL A 140 11.56 -23.88 2.71
C VAL A 140 10.40 -24.84 2.99
N MET A 141 10.58 -25.84 3.84
CA MET A 141 9.51 -26.79 4.15
C MET A 141 8.37 -26.09 4.90
N ALA A 142 8.70 -25.25 5.89
CA ALA A 142 7.73 -24.44 6.60
C ALA A 142 7.02 -23.45 5.66
N ALA A 143 7.74 -22.85 4.71
CA ALA A 143 7.14 -21.96 3.71
C ALA A 143 6.12 -22.68 2.82
N GLN A 144 6.47 -23.87 2.32
CA GLN A 144 5.59 -24.69 1.48
C GLN A 144 4.32 -25.10 2.24
N GLU A 145 4.45 -25.50 3.51
CA GLU A 145 3.32 -25.85 4.37
C GLU A 145 2.38 -24.65 4.59
N LEU A 146 2.95 -23.47 4.86
CA LEU A 146 2.18 -22.25 5.04
C LEU A 146 1.45 -21.85 3.76
N VAL A 147 2.12 -21.88 2.60
CA VAL A 147 1.51 -21.57 1.30
C VAL A 147 0.38 -22.54 0.97
N ALA A 148 0.59 -23.84 1.17
CA ALA A 148 -0.45 -24.85 0.96
C ALA A 148 -1.68 -24.60 1.85
N THR A 149 -1.45 -24.27 3.13
CA THR A 149 -2.50 -23.92 4.09
C THR A 149 -3.25 -22.66 3.66
N ALA A 150 -2.53 -21.61 3.26
CA ALA A 150 -3.12 -20.35 2.81
C ALA A 150 -4.01 -20.56 1.58
N ILE A 151 -3.53 -21.31 0.58
CA ILE A 151 -4.32 -21.65 -0.61
C ILE A 151 -5.58 -22.44 -0.25
N ALA A 152 -5.46 -23.42 0.66
CA ALA A 152 -6.61 -24.20 1.15
C ALA A 152 -7.65 -23.33 1.89
N CYS A 153 -7.20 -22.25 2.55
CA CYS A 153 -8.06 -21.25 3.18
C CYS A 153 -8.61 -20.18 2.21
N GLY A 154 -8.30 -20.26 0.91
CA GLY A 154 -8.81 -19.34 -0.12
C GLY A 154 -7.85 -18.23 -0.54
N PHE A 155 -6.65 -18.15 0.03
CA PHE A 155 -5.60 -17.22 -0.39
C PHE A 155 -4.86 -17.78 -1.61
N ARG A 156 -5.55 -17.79 -2.76
CA ARG A 156 -5.06 -18.44 -4.00
C ARG A 156 -3.78 -17.83 -4.56
N GLU A 157 -3.55 -16.55 -4.29
CA GLU A 157 -2.38 -15.79 -4.74
C GLU A 157 -1.21 -15.84 -3.74
N SER A 158 -1.21 -16.83 -2.82
CA SER A 158 -0.07 -17.08 -1.94
C SER A 158 1.08 -17.76 -2.68
N GLY A 159 2.31 -17.34 -2.38
CA GLY A 159 3.51 -17.91 -3.00
C GLY A 159 4.77 -17.55 -2.23
N GLU A 160 5.88 -18.17 -2.64
CA GLU A 160 7.20 -17.94 -2.07
C GLU A 160 7.95 -16.85 -2.84
N LEU A 161 8.61 -15.95 -2.11
CA LEU A 161 9.49 -14.95 -2.69
C LEU A 161 10.90 -15.12 -2.11
N ASN A 162 11.89 -15.25 -3.00
CA ASN A 162 13.29 -15.26 -2.59
C ASN A 162 13.72 -13.83 -2.23
N SER A 163 13.69 -13.51 -0.93
CA SER A 163 14.21 -12.30 -0.27
C SER A 163 14.57 -11.13 -1.19
N LEU A 164 13.56 -10.35 -1.58
CA LEU A 164 13.71 -8.92 -1.88
C LEU A 164 12.61 -8.18 -1.10
N HIS A 165 13.02 -7.16 -0.37
CA HIS A 165 12.20 -6.41 0.59
C HIS A 165 10.88 -5.94 -0.04
N LEU A 166 9.76 -6.53 0.37
CA LEU A 166 8.44 -5.98 0.13
C LEU A 166 8.15 -4.91 1.20
N HIS A 167 8.29 -3.65 0.80
CA HIS A 167 7.74 -2.52 1.53
C HIS A 167 6.36 -2.22 0.93
N PHE A 168 5.29 -2.37 1.73
CA PHE A 168 3.90 -2.06 1.36
C PHE A 168 3.46 -0.69 1.89
#